data_AF-A0A6P7TWD2-F1
#
_entry.id   AF-A0A6P7TWD2-F1
#
_cell.length_a   1.000
_cell.length_b   1.000
_cell.length_c   1.000
_cell.angle_alpha   90.00
_cell.angle_beta   90.00
_cell.angle_gamma   90.00
#
_symmetry.space_group_name_H-M   'P 1'
#
loop_
_entity.id
_entity.type
_entity.pdbx_description
1 polymer ?
#
loop_
_entity_poly.entity_id
_entity_poly.type
_entity_poly.pdbx_seq_one_letter_code
_entity_poly.pdbx_strand_id
1 'polypeptide(L)'
;MVVHPGRSSAQLSHHSKPVRTTIESNTTNPRWEGQVFTLDAIATDTIEFEVKDKFAKSRPTIIRFLGRAEVSVQRIIDKVNAACGPVNFNLDLVRRHPRENVSGTLMLTTGVQVDIQAG
;
A
#
# COMPACT_ATOMS: atom_id res chain seq x y z
N MET A 1 -2.83 3.71 1.43
CA MET A 1 -2.92 2.69 0.38
C MET A 1 -3.98 3.12 -0.61
N VAL A 2 -3.71 2.99 -1.90
CA VAL A 2 -4.64 3.30 -3.00
C VAL A 2 -4.53 2.19 -4.03
N VAL A 3 -5.66 1.74 -4.59
CA VAL A 3 -5.68 0.81 -5.72
C VAL A 3 -5.75 1.63 -7.01
N HIS A 4 -4.78 1.44 -7.89
CA HIS A 4 -4.73 2.11 -9.20
C HIS A 4 -5.14 1.14 -10.30
N PRO A 5 -5.91 1.60 -11.30
CA PRO A 5 -6.26 0.78 -12.46
C PRO A 5 -5.01 0.32 -13.20
N GLY A 6 -5.11 -0.87 -13.80
CA GLY A 6 -4.19 -1.27 -14.86
C GLY A 6 -4.17 -0.24 -16.01
N ARG A 7 -3.04 -0.13 -16.73
CA ARG A 7 -2.84 0.91 -17.78
C ARG A 7 -3.95 1.00 -18.84
N SER A 8 -4.63 -0.10 -19.12
CA SER A 8 -5.71 -0.21 -20.10
C SER A 8 -7.06 -0.58 -19.48
N SER A 9 -7.17 -0.57 -18.14
CA SER A 9 -8.38 -0.96 -17.42
C SER A 9 -9.31 0.23 -17.23
N ALA A 10 -10.61 -0.03 -17.25
CA ALA A 10 -11.61 1.00 -16.95
C ALA A 10 -11.50 1.45 -15.48
N GLN A 11 -11.95 2.68 -15.20
CA GLN A 11 -12.02 3.17 -13.83
C GLN A 11 -13.18 2.50 -13.10
N LEU A 12 -12.87 1.72 -12.07
CA LEU A 12 -13.84 1.04 -11.21
C LEU A 12 -14.00 1.79 -9.89
N SER A 13 -15.09 1.53 -9.18
CA SER A 13 -15.46 2.25 -7.96
C SER A 13 -14.48 2.03 -6.80
N HIS A 14 -13.69 0.95 -6.83
CA HIS A 14 -12.67 0.66 -5.82
C HIS A 14 -11.37 1.45 -6.00
N HIS A 15 -11.10 2.02 -7.19
CA HIS A 15 -9.85 2.75 -7.46
C HIS A 15 -9.73 4.10 -6.73
N SER A 16 -10.81 4.60 -6.14
CA SER A 16 -10.88 5.98 -5.61
C SER A 16 -10.94 6.06 -4.09
N LYS A 17 -10.78 4.94 -3.37
CA LYS A 17 -10.92 4.90 -1.90
C LYS A 17 -9.57 4.66 -1.21
N PRO A 18 -8.82 5.72 -0.85
CA PRO A 18 -7.62 5.56 -0.06
C PRO A 18 -7.95 5.07 1.36
N VAL A 19 -7.27 4.01 1.81
CA VAL A 19 -7.27 3.59 3.22
C VAL A 19 -5.95 3.96 3.90
N ARG A 20 -5.98 4.19 5.21
CA ARG A 20 -4.84 4.72 5.98
C ARG A 20 -4.73 4.03 7.32
N THR A 21 -3.49 3.83 7.75
CA THR A 21 -3.15 3.38 9.09
C THR A 21 -3.33 4.49 10.12
N THR A 22 -3.27 4.13 11.40
CA THR A 22 -3.03 5.09 12.49
C THR A 22 -1.64 5.73 12.37
N ILE A 23 -1.41 6.78 13.15
CA ILE A 23 -0.13 7.46 13.22
C ILE A 23 0.67 6.87 14.38
N GLU A 24 1.86 6.38 14.08
CA GLU A 24 2.86 6.01 15.09
C GLU A 24 3.73 7.22 15.40
N SER A 25 3.80 7.60 16.68
CA SER A 25 4.50 8.80 17.11
C SER A 25 5.94 8.53 17.53
N ASN A 26 6.84 9.48 17.29
CA ASN A 26 8.23 9.47 17.79
C ASN A 26 9.05 8.23 17.38
N THR A 27 8.83 7.71 16.17
CA THR A 27 9.59 6.56 15.65
C THR A 27 9.91 6.73 14.17
N THR A 28 11.06 6.21 13.74
CA THR A 28 11.42 6.02 12.33
C THR A 28 11.16 4.59 11.85
N ASN A 29 10.73 3.71 12.76
CA ASN A 29 10.36 2.32 12.49
C ASN A 29 8.93 2.05 12.99
N PRO A 30 7.91 2.67 12.35
CA PRO A 30 6.52 2.51 12.77
C PRO A 30 6.06 1.07 12.58
N ARG A 31 5.23 0.59 13.51
CA ARG A 31 4.59 -0.72 13.43
C ARG A 31 3.09 -0.54 13.64
N TRP A 32 2.29 -1.10 12.73
CA TRP A 32 0.84 -1.02 12.77
C TRP A 32 0.25 -2.39 13.12
N GLU A 33 0.65 -2.92 14.28
CA GLU A 33 0.23 -4.25 14.72
C GLU A 33 -1.30 -4.30 14.90
N GLY A 34 -1.92 -5.37 14.42
CA GLY A 34 -3.37 -5.58 14.49
C GLY A 34 -4.21 -4.78 13.48
N GLN A 35 -3.61 -3.92 12.66
CA GLN A 35 -4.36 -3.22 11.60
C GLN A 35 -4.44 -4.07 10.33
N VAL A 36 -5.67 -4.44 9.98
CA VAL A 36 -5.98 -5.21 8.77
C VAL A 36 -6.89 -4.37 7.88
N PHE A 37 -6.58 -4.34 6.59
CA PHE A 37 -7.37 -3.64 5.57
C PHE A 37 -7.78 -4.63 4.49
N THR A 38 -9.05 -4.56 4.09
CA THR A 38 -9.57 -5.27 2.93
C THR A 38 -9.66 -4.28 1.77
N LEU A 39 -9.10 -4.66 0.63
CA LEU A 39 -9.11 -3.86 -0.60
C LEU A 39 -9.75 -4.69 -1.70
N ASP A 40 -10.81 -4.16 -2.31
CA ASP A 40 -11.31 -4.69 -3.57
C ASP A 40 -10.31 -4.33 -4.67
N ALA A 41 -9.88 -5.31 -5.45
CA ALA A 41 -8.96 -5.11 -6.56
C ALA A 41 -9.07 -6.26 -7.58
N ILE A 42 -8.74 -5.97 -8.83
CA ILE A 42 -8.62 -6.99 -9.89
C ILE A 42 -7.15 -7.23 -10.25
N ALA A 43 -6.87 -8.34 -10.92
CA ALA A 43 -5.51 -8.80 -11.20
C ALA A 43 -4.62 -7.75 -11.92
N THR A 44 -5.23 -6.90 -12.76
CA THR A 44 -4.52 -5.85 -13.51
C THR A 44 -4.12 -4.65 -12.67
N ASP A 45 -4.67 -4.50 -11.47
CA ASP A 45 -4.49 -3.32 -10.64
C ASP A 45 -3.12 -3.30 -9.97
N THR A 46 -2.74 -2.12 -9.49
CA THR A 46 -1.55 -1.91 -8.67
C THR A 46 -1.92 -1.26 -7.35
N ILE A 47 -1.43 -1.81 -6.24
CA ILE A 47 -1.61 -1.22 -4.92
C ILE A 47 -0.42 -0.33 -4.62
N GLU A 48 -0.68 0.97 -4.44
CA GLU A 48 0.30 1.96 -4.01
C GLU A 48 0.20 2.20 -2.50
N PHE A 49 1.36 2.19 -1.85
CA PHE A 49 1.56 2.52 -0.45
C PHE A 49 2.34 3.83 -0.40
N GLU A 50 1.83 4.82 0.31
CA GLU A 50 2.50 6.09 0.52
C GLU A 50 2.73 6.28 2.02
N VAL A 51 4.00 6.41 2.42
CA VAL A 51 4.40 6.65 3.81
C VAL A 51 4.56 8.15 4.01
N LYS A 52 3.95 8.66 5.07
CA LYS A 52 3.98 10.09 5.39
C LYS A 52 4.32 10.33 6.84
N ASP A 53 5.12 11.37 7.05
CA ASP A 53 5.31 11.98 8.34
C ASP A 53 4.19 12.99 8.59
N LYS A 54 3.43 12.76 9.65
CA LYS A 54 2.47 13.73 10.17
C LYS A 54 3.13 14.48 11.31
N PHE A 55 3.74 15.60 10.97
CA PHE A 55 4.54 16.38 11.90
C PHE A 55 3.68 16.95 13.04
N ALA A 56 3.94 16.54 14.27
CA ALA A 56 3.14 16.93 15.44
C ALA A 56 3.63 18.21 16.15
N LYS A 57 4.86 18.69 15.89
CA LYS A 57 5.46 19.79 16.66
C LYS A 57 6.11 20.88 15.79
N SER A 58 5.30 21.79 15.24
CA SER A 58 5.60 23.21 14.92
C SER A 58 4.84 23.72 13.69
N ARG A 59 4.43 22.85 12.77
CA ARG A 59 3.53 23.19 11.65
C ARG A 59 2.50 22.08 11.46
N PRO A 60 1.36 22.12 12.21
CA PRO A 60 0.34 21.06 12.24
C PRO A 60 -0.27 20.68 10.88
N THR A 61 0.00 21.48 9.83
CA THR A 61 -0.56 21.32 8.48
C THR A 61 0.36 20.59 7.51
N ILE A 62 1.66 20.45 7.80
CA ILE A 62 2.62 19.89 6.83
C ILE A 62 2.73 18.38 7.02
N ILE A 63 2.05 17.65 6.14
CA ILE A 63 2.28 16.23 5.95
C ILE A 63 3.44 16.08 4.96
N ARG A 64 4.52 15.39 5.36
CA ARG A 64 5.69 15.18 4.51
C ARG A 64 5.70 13.77 3.94
N PHE A 65 6.04 13.66 2.66
CA PHE A 65 6.27 12.38 2.00
C PHE A 65 7.58 11.76 2.52
N LEU A 66 7.53 10.49 2.90
CA LEU A 66 8.70 9.71 3.32
C LEU A 66 9.10 8.61 2.33
N GLY A 67 8.23 8.32 1.35
CA GLY A 67 8.48 7.28 0.36
C GLY A 67 7.18 6.67 -0.13
N ARG A 68 7.25 5.99 -1.27
CA ARG A 68 6.17 5.13 -1.77
C ARG A 68 6.68 3.75 -2.14
N ALA A 69 5.80 2.77 -2.11
CA ALA A 69 6.03 1.44 -2.62
C ALA A 69 4.81 1.00 -3.44
N GLU A 70 5.01 0.13 -4.42
CA GLU A 70 3.96 -0.40 -5.28
C GLU A 70 4.09 -1.92 -5.41
N VAL A 71 2.95 -2.60 -5.50
CA VAL A 71 2.89 -4.02 -5.86
C VAL A 71 1.66 -4.29 -6.72
N SER A 72 1.86 -4.98 -7.85
CA SER A 72 0.74 -5.42 -8.71
C SER A 72 -0.09 -6.49 -8.01
N VAL A 73 -1.40 -6.46 -8.18
CA VAL A 73 -2.31 -7.48 -7.62
C VAL A 73 -1.97 -8.87 -8.15
N GLN A 74 -1.65 -9.01 -9.44
CA GLN A 74 -1.19 -10.28 -10.01
C GLN A 74 -0.01 -10.89 -9.21
N ARG A 75 1.02 -10.11 -8.88
CA ARG A 75 2.16 -10.57 -8.08
C ARG A 75 1.75 -11.05 -6.68
N ILE A 76 0.72 -10.45 -6.08
CA ILE A 76 0.17 -10.91 -4.80
C ILE A 76 -0.51 -12.26 -4.98
N ILE A 77 -1.39 -12.38 -5.98
CA ILE A 77 -2.11 -13.62 -6.32
C ILE A 77 -1.12 -14.76 -6.57
N ASP A 78 -0.12 -14.55 -7.43
CA ASP A 78 0.86 -15.59 -7.78
C ASP A 78 1.62 -16.08 -6.54
N LYS A 79 2.03 -15.16 -5.67
CA LYS A 79 2.80 -15.49 -4.46
C LYS A 79 1.95 -16.19 -3.42
N VAL A 80 0.70 -15.75 -3.22
CA VAL A 80 -0.27 -16.39 -2.31
C VAL A 80 -0.61 -17.80 -2.77
N ASN A 81 -0.85 -17.97 -4.08
CA ASN A 81 -1.13 -19.29 -4.67
C ASN A 81 0.07 -20.23 -4.51
N ALA A 82 1.29 -19.76 -4.78
CA ALA A 82 2.50 -20.56 -4.62
C ALA A 82 2.77 -20.98 -3.17
N ALA A 83 2.38 -20.14 -2.19
CA ALA A 83 2.57 -20.42 -0.77
C ALA A 83 1.39 -21.16 -0.12
N CYS A 84 0.27 -21.34 -0.83
CA CYS A 84 -0.99 -21.84 -0.28
C CYS A 84 -1.44 -21.09 1.00
N GLY A 85 -1.25 -19.77 1.05
CA GLY A 85 -1.59 -18.98 2.23
C GLY A 85 -1.08 -17.54 2.20
N PRO A 86 -1.24 -16.78 3.31
CA PRO A 86 -0.75 -15.41 3.41
C PRO A 86 0.77 -15.33 3.23
N VAL A 87 1.23 -14.28 2.56
CA VAL A 87 2.64 -14.07 2.22
C VAL A 87 3.17 -12.73 2.68
N ASN A 88 4.46 -12.71 2.99
CA ASN A 88 5.17 -11.48 3.36
C ASN A 88 5.76 -10.81 2.13
N PHE A 89 5.63 -9.48 2.08
CA PHE A 89 6.36 -8.61 1.16
C PHE A 89 7.27 -7.68 1.96
N ASN A 90 8.46 -7.45 1.42
CA ASN A 90 9.36 -6.39 1.83
C ASN A 90 9.60 -5.52 0.58
N LEU A 91 9.06 -4.31 0.58
CA LEU A 91 9.05 -3.42 -0.57
C LEU A 91 9.95 -2.21 -0.29
N ASP A 92 10.90 -1.94 -1.18
CA ASP A 92 11.75 -0.76 -1.06
C ASP A 92 10.93 0.52 -1.27
N LEU A 93 11.17 1.51 -0.43
CA LEU A 93 10.57 2.83 -0.60
C LEU A 93 11.32 3.59 -1.69
N VAL A 94 10.57 4.13 -2.65
CA VAL A 94 11.10 4.93 -3.75
C VAL A 94 10.65 6.38 -3.67
N ARG A 95 11.49 7.26 -4.21
CA ARG A 95 11.19 8.68 -4.44
C ARG A 95 10.21 8.86 -5.60
N ARG A 96 9.35 9.87 -5.53
CA ARG A 96 8.53 10.32 -6.68
C ARG A 96 9.21 11.47 -7.43
N HIS A 97 10.08 12.22 -6.76
CA HIS A 97 10.88 13.29 -7.35
C HIS A 97 12.38 13.13 -7.06
N PRO A 98 13.28 13.55 -7.97
CA PRO A 98 14.73 13.41 -7.78
C PRO A 98 15.29 14.10 -6.53
N ARG A 99 14.59 15.11 -6.00
CA ARG A 99 15.02 15.91 -4.84
C ARG A 99 14.60 15.34 -3.48
N GLU A 100 13.84 14.24 -3.46
CA GLU A 100 13.37 13.64 -2.21
C GLU A 100 14.42 12.69 -1.64
N ASN A 101 14.65 12.82 -0.34
CA ASN A 101 15.52 11.93 0.42
C ASN A 101 14.65 10.78 0.94
N VAL A 102 14.62 9.68 0.19
CA VAL A 102 13.87 8.47 0.54
C VAL A 102 14.83 7.32 0.80
N SER A 103 14.57 6.59 1.88
CA SER A 103 15.26 5.37 2.26
C SER A 103 14.34 4.50 3.13
N GLY A 104 14.64 3.20 3.20
CA GLY A 104 13.91 2.25 4.03
C GLY A 104 12.97 1.37 3.22
N THR A 105 12.26 0.49 3.93
CA THR A 105 11.35 -0.48 3.32
C THR A 105 10.01 -0.51 4.03
N LEU A 106 9.00 -1.02 3.34
CA LEU A 106 7.69 -1.33 3.88
C LEU A 106 7.49 -2.84 3.91
N MET A 107 7.21 -3.37 5.09
CA MET A 107 6.87 -4.78 5.27
C MET A 107 5.36 -4.95 5.47
N LEU A 108 4.77 -5.93 4.81
CA LEU A 108 3.38 -6.31 5.00
C LEU A 108 3.16 -7.81 4.80
N THR A 109 2.13 -8.34 5.45
CA THR A 109 1.59 -9.69 5.20
C THR A 109 0.26 -9.54 4.50
N THR A 110 0.03 -10.32 3.44
CA THR A 110 -1.20 -10.23 2.64
C THR A 110 -1.67 -11.61 2.22
N GLY A 111 -2.99 -11.79 2.18
CA GLY A 111 -3.66 -12.93 1.55
C GLY A 111 -4.61 -12.45 0.46
N VAL A 112 -5.21 -13.38 -0.27
CA VAL A 112 -6.23 -13.10 -1.30
C VAL A 112 -7.47 -13.90 -0.97
N GLN A 113 -8.63 -13.24 -1.03
CA GLN A 113 -9.93 -13.89 -1.09
C GLN A 113 -10.51 -13.64 -2.50
N VAL A 114 -11.05 -14.69 -3.10
CA VAL A 114 -11.66 -14.60 -4.44
C VAL A 114 -13.18 -14.52 -4.26
N ASP A 115 -13.75 -13.37 -4.61
CA ASP A 115 -15.19 -13.21 -4.69
C ASP A 115 -15.64 -13.35 -6.15
N ILE A 116 -16.50 -14.35 -6.40
CA ILE A 116 -17.11 -14.56 -7.72
C ILE A 116 -18.37 -13.70 -7.76
N GLN A 117 -18.34 -12.60 -8.53
CA GLN A 117 -19.57 -11.85 -8.82
C GLN A 117 -20.38 -12.62 -9.85
N ALA A 118 -21.54 -13.14 -9.45
CA ALA A 118 -22.51 -13.70 -10.39
C ALA A 118 -23.02 -12.58 -11.30
N GLY A 119 -22.90 -12.79 -12.61
CA GLY A 119 -23.41 -11.88 -13.65
C GLY A 119 -24.92 -11.94 -13.79
#